data_AF-A0A7G7YQT5-F1
#
_entry.id   AF-A0A7G7YQT5-F1
#
_cell.length_a   1.000
_cell.length_b   1.000
_cell.length_c   1.000
_cell.angle_alpha   90.00
_cell.angle_beta   90.00
_cell.angle_gamma   90.00
#
_symmetry.space_group_name_H-M   'P 1'
#
loop_
_entity.id
_entity.type
_entity.pdbx_description
1 polymer ?
#
loop_
_entity_poly.entity_id
_entity_poly.type
_entity_poly.pdbx_seq_one_letter_code
_entity_poly.pdbx_strand_id
1 'polypeptide(L)'
;MTENKEVGHRSHMAGAFDIRNVIGALMGLYGVVLLISYLFLDPGQSWEGLPKQASYNLWAGIAMVVVAAVFFIWSKLAPVKIDED
;
A
#
# COMPACT_ATOMS: atom_id res chain seq x y z
N MET A 1 34.71 41.98 6.65
CA MET A 1 33.29 41.65 6.37
C MET A 1 33.25 40.25 5.79
N THR A 2 33.02 39.25 6.64
CA THR A 2 32.82 37.86 6.20
C THR A 2 31.36 37.67 5.85
N GLU A 3 31.09 37.34 4.58
CA GLU A 3 29.78 37.04 4.03
C GLU A 3 29.23 35.77 4.69
N ASN A 4 28.20 35.91 5.53
CA ASN A 4 27.41 34.78 6.00
C ASN A 4 26.57 34.29 4.83
N LYS A 5 26.93 33.13 4.26
CA LYS A 5 26.04 32.41 3.35
C LYS A 5 24.91 31.81 4.17
N GLU A 6 23.74 32.42 4.09
CA GLU A 6 22.46 31.81 4.48
C GLU A 6 22.33 30.47 3.73
N VAL A 7 22.47 29.35 4.44
CA VAL A 7 22.21 28.03 3.87
C VAL A 7 20.70 27.89 3.75
N GLY A 8 20.17 28.11 2.56
CA GLY A 8 18.76 27.92 2.27
C GLY A 8 18.37 26.45 2.43
N HIS A 9 17.69 26.14 3.52
CA HIS A 9 17.17 24.81 3.87
C HIS A 9 16.23 24.31 2.76
N ARG A 10 16.68 23.32 1.97
CA ARG A 10 15.87 22.76 0.88
C ARG A 10 15.13 21.54 1.40
N SER A 11 13.91 21.72 1.92
CA SER A 11 13.06 20.58 2.28
C SER A 11 12.73 19.76 1.02
N HIS A 12 13.25 18.53 0.94
CA HIS A 12 12.87 17.56 -0.08
C HIS A 12 11.79 16.64 0.48
N MET A 13 10.59 16.67 -0.09
CA MET A 13 9.55 15.72 0.28
C MET A 13 9.99 14.30 -0.09
N ALA A 14 10.28 13.44 0.88
CA ALA A 14 10.35 11.99 0.67
C ALA A 14 8.96 11.36 0.43
N GLY A 15 8.01 12.13 -0.10
CA GLY A 15 6.58 11.81 -0.12
C GLY A 15 6.23 10.56 -0.91
N ALA A 16 7.04 10.16 -1.89
CA ALA A 16 6.83 8.95 -2.67
C ALA A 16 7.33 7.67 -1.96
N PHE A 17 8.32 7.78 -1.05
CA PHE A 17 8.96 6.67 -0.34
C PHE A 17 8.48 6.53 1.11
N ASP A 18 7.28 7.02 1.43
CA ASP A 18 6.64 6.75 2.71
C ASP A 18 6.28 5.27 2.83
N ILE A 19 6.71 4.63 3.92
CA ILE A 19 6.45 3.22 4.21
C ILE A 19 4.96 2.88 4.17
N ARG A 20 4.07 3.82 4.54
CA ARG A 20 2.62 3.62 4.48
C ARG A 20 2.12 3.49 3.05
N ASN A 21 2.71 4.23 2.12
CA ASN A 21 2.37 4.15 0.72
C ASN A 21 2.85 2.82 0.10
N VAL A 22 4.03 2.36 0.51
CA VAL A 22 4.57 1.03 0.12
C VAL A 22 3.69 -0.10 0.65
N ILE A 23 3.38 -0.10 1.95
CA ILE A 23 2.51 -1.11 2.58
C ILE A 23 1.12 -1.09 1.93
N GLY A 24 0.53 0.10 1.76
CA GLY A 24 -0.77 0.28 1.12
C GLY A 24 -0.79 -0.26 -0.32
N ALA A 25 0.24 0.03 -1.11
CA ALA A 25 0.36 -0.44 -2.49
C ALA A 25 0.51 -1.96 -2.58
N LEU A 26 1.37 -2.57 -1.75
CA LEU A 26 1.54 -4.02 -1.72
C LEU A 26 0.24 -4.73 -1.30
N MET A 27 -0.41 -4.22 -0.25
CA MET A 27 -1.66 -4.74 0.26
C MET A 27 -2.79 -4.63 -0.78
N GLY A 28 -2.89 -3.47 -1.44
CA GLY A 28 -3.90 -3.20 -2.47
C GLY A 28 -3.68 -4.06 -3.72
N LEU A 29 -2.44 -4.15 -4.20
CA LEU A 29 -2.08 -4.99 -5.34
C LEU A 29 -2.46 -6.45 -5.09
N TYR A 30 -2.07 -7.01 -3.95
CA TYR A 30 -2.39 -8.39 -3.64
C TYR A 30 -3.88 -8.60 -3.38
N GLY A 31 -4.56 -7.64 -2.73
CA GLY A 31 -6.01 -7.66 -2.57
C GLY A 31 -6.73 -7.74 -3.92
N VAL A 32 -6.31 -6.95 -4.91
CA VAL A 32 -6.84 -7.00 -6.28
C VAL A 32 -6.57 -8.37 -6.93
N VAL A 33 -5.38 -8.94 -6.74
CA VAL A 33 -5.06 -10.30 -7.22
C VAL A 33 -6.02 -11.34 -6.63
N LEU A 34 -6.35 -11.26 -5.34
CA LEU A 34 -7.31 -12.17 -4.72
C LEU A 34 -8.73 -12.00 -5.25
N LEU A 35 -9.17 -10.76 -5.50
CA LEU A 35 -10.48 -10.51 -6.10
C LEU A 35 -10.55 -11.05 -7.53
N ILE A 36 -9.50 -10.86 -8.33
CA ILE A 36 -9.37 -11.45 -9.67
C ILE A 36 -9.40 -12.97 -9.58
N SER A 37 -8.67 -13.54 -8.62
CA SER A 37 -8.63 -14.99 -8.38
C SER A 37 -10.02 -15.55 -8.10
N TYR A 38 -10.76 -14.93 -7.17
CA TYR A 38 -12.14 -15.31 -6.86
C TYR A 38 -13.08 -15.25 -8.08
N LEU A 39 -12.97 -14.19 -8.90
CA LEU A 39 -13.89 -13.97 -10.02
C LEU A 39 -13.58 -14.83 -11.25
N PHE A 40 -12.30 -15.14 -11.51
CA PHE A 40 -11.87 -15.69 -12.79
C PHE A 40 -10.99 -16.94 -12.71
N LEU A 41 -10.30 -17.20 -11.59
CA LEU A 41 -9.27 -18.26 -11.53
C LEU A 41 -9.54 -19.35 -10.49
N ASP A 42 -10.63 -19.28 -9.73
CA ASP A 42 -10.89 -20.21 -8.62
C ASP A 42 -11.77 -21.41 -9.03
N PRO A 43 -11.20 -22.64 -9.14
CA PRO A 43 -11.98 -23.83 -9.46
C PRO A 43 -12.73 -24.42 -8.26
N GLY A 44 -12.66 -23.81 -7.07
CA GLY A 44 -13.24 -24.36 -5.84
C GLY A 44 -12.47 -25.56 -5.26
N GLN A 45 -11.23 -25.77 -5.69
CA GLN A 45 -10.36 -26.85 -5.22
C GLN A 45 -8.95 -26.33 -4.90
N SER A 46 -8.28 -26.94 -3.92
CA SER A 46 -6.87 -26.68 -3.61
C SER A 46 -5.95 -27.32 -4.65
N TRP A 47 -4.66 -27.02 -4.57
CA TRP A 47 -3.66 -27.63 -5.46
C TRP A 47 -3.50 -29.14 -5.22
N GLU A 48 -3.84 -29.62 -4.03
CA GLU A 48 -3.95 -31.05 -3.68
C GLU A 48 -5.30 -31.68 -4.08
N GLY A 49 -6.21 -30.92 -4.70
CA GLY A 49 -7.53 -31.40 -5.11
C GLY A 49 -8.54 -31.49 -3.96
N LEU A 50 -8.27 -30.90 -2.80
CA LEU A 50 -9.23 -30.85 -1.69
C LEU A 50 -10.29 -29.77 -1.95
N PRO A 51 -11.57 -29.99 -1.56
CA PRO A 51 -12.60 -28.97 -1.66
C PRO A 51 -12.18 -27.72 -0.88
N LYS A 52 -12.21 -26.55 -1.54
CA LYS A 52 -11.97 -25.26 -0.88
C LYS A 52 -13.08 -24.28 -1.22
N GLN A 53 -13.33 -23.35 -0.30
CA GLN A 53 -14.29 -22.29 -0.55
C GLN A 53 -13.59 -21.12 -1.26
N ALA A 54 -14.03 -20.84 -2.49
CA ALA A 54 -13.52 -19.69 -3.24
C ALA A 54 -13.76 -18.36 -2.52
N SER A 55 -14.81 -18.29 -1.70
CA SER A 55 -15.17 -17.12 -0.87
C SER A 55 -14.04 -16.65 0.05
N TYR A 56 -13.06 -17.49 0.39
CA TYR A 56 -11.89 -17.07 1.16
C TYR A 56 -11.07 -16.00 0.43
N ASN A 57 -10.88 -16.14 -0.88
CA ASN A 57 -10.19 -15.13 -1.70
C ASN A 57 -10.99 -13.81 -1.74
N LEU A 58 -12.33 -13.89 -1.79
CA LEU A 58 -13.19 -12.71 -1.78
C LEU A 58 -13.06 -11.93 -0.47
N TRP A 59 -13.27 -12.59 0.67
CA TRP A 59 -13.23 -11.93 1.98
C TRP A 59 -11.85 -11.38 2.31
N ALA A 60 -10.79 -12.17 2.05
CA ALA A 60 -9.42 -11.71 2.24
C ALA A 60 -9.10 -10.53 1.30
N GLY A 61 -9.46 -10.62 0.02
CA GLY A 61 -9.24 -9.56 -0.97
C GLY A 61 -9.93 -8.25 -0.58
N ILE A 62 -11.19 -8.30 -0.16
CA ILE A 62 -11.93 -7.11 0.33
C ILE A 62 -11.22 -6.51 1.53
N ALA A 63 -10.87 -7.32 2.54
CA ALA A 63 -10.19 -6.83 3.74
C ALA A 63 -8.86 -6.13 3.40
N MET A 64 -8.06 -6.72 2.51
CA MET A 64 -6.80 -6.14 2.07
C MET A 64 -6.99 -4.81 1.32
N VAL A 65 -7.99 -4.72 0.43
CA VAL A 65 -8.31 -3.46 -0.28
C VAL A 65 -8.76 -2.38 0.70
N VAL A 66 -9.57 -2.72 1.70
CA VAL A 66 -9.99 -1.77 2.74
C VAL A 66 -8.78 -1.27 3.55
N VAL A 67 -7.88 -2.17 3.98
CA VAL A 67 -6.65 -1.78 4.68
C VAL A 67 -5.77 -0.89 3.81
N ALA A 68 -5.60 -1.22 2.53
CA ALA A 68 -4.84 -0.40 1.59
C ALA A 68 -5.42 1.02 1.48
N ALA A 69 -6.74 1.15 1.35
CA ALA A 69 -7.42 2.44 1.32
C ALA A 69 -7.18 3.25 2.61
N VAL A 70 -7.23 2.60 3.78
CA VAL A 70 -6.92 3.25 5.06
C VAL A 70 -5.49 3.78 5.09
N PHE A 71 -4.51 2.99 4.62
CA PHE A 71 -3.11 3.41 4.57
C PHE A 71 -2.88 4.60 3.65
N PHE A 72 -3.50 4.62 2.47
CA PHE A 72 -3.40 5.74 1.54
C PHE A 72 -4.07 7.01 2.07
N ILE A 73 -5.27 6.87 2.67
CA ILE A 73 -5.96 7.98 3.31
C ILE A 73 -5.10 8.54 4.45
N TRP A 74 -4.53 7.67 5.29
CA TRP A 74 -3.69 8.11 6.41
C TRP A 74 -2.39 8.78 5.95
N SER A 75 -1.73 8.26 4.92
CA SER A 75 -0.55 8.89 4.32
C SER A 75 -0.87 10.29 3.80
N LYS A 76 -2.04 10.47 3.17
CA LYS A 76 -2.50 11.77 2.66
C LYS A 76 -2.88 12.74 3.79
N LEU A 77 -3.47 12.26 4.89
CA LEU A 77 -3.87 13.08 6.03
C LEU A 77 -2.70 13.50 6.92
N ALA A 78 -1.64 12.69 7.02
CA ALA A 78 -0.50 12.96 7.88
C ALA A 78 0.82 12.82 7.09
N PRO A 79 1.15 13.75 6.18
CA PRO A 79 2.33 13.65 5.32
C PRO A 79 3.64 13.75 6.12
N VAL A 80 4.64 12.92 5.78
CA VAL A 80 5.99 13.01 6.35
C VAL A 80 6.74 14.15 5.67
N LYS A 81 7.23 15.10 6.46
CA LYS A 81 8.13 16.17 6.02
C LYS A 81 9.55 15.76 6.37
N ILE A 82 10.45 15.85 5.40
CA ILE A 82 11.89 15.76 5.66
C ILE A 82 12.46 17.16 5.46
N ASP A 83 13.12 17.65 6.48
CA ASP A 83 13.88 18.88 6.46
C ASP A 83 15.34 18.48 6.13
N GLU A 84 15.93 19.03 5.06
CA GLU A 84 17.34 18.80 4.74
C GLU A 84 18.15 20.01 5.26
N ASP A 85 19.07 19.74 6.19
CA ASP A 85 20.09 20.68 6.69
C ASP A 85 21.08 21.12 5.60
#